data_AF-A0A437CQX8-F1
#
_entry.id   AF-A0A437CQX8-F1
#
_cell.length_a   1.000
_cell.length_b   1.000
_cell.length_c   1.000
_cell.angle_alpha   90.00
_cell.angle_beta   90.00
_cell.angle_gamma   90.00
#
_symmetry.space_group_name_H-M   'P 1'
#
loop_
_entity.id
_entity.type
_entity.pdbx_description
1 polymer ?
#
loop_
_entity_poly.entity_id
_entity_poly.type
_entity_poly.pdbx_seq_one_letter_code
_entity_poly.pdbx_strand_id
1 'polypeptide(L)' 'MKLLFAAALFVLYTFDSADSSAYDKILSHSRIRAKKEGPNVCALQQVMGSKKKYFSTCRNWYHGAICGKKA' A
#
# COMPACT_ATOMS: atom_id res chain seq x y z
N MET A 1 45.03 -7.20 -2.71
CA MET A 1 44.46 -6.51 -1.53
C MET A 1 43.51 -5.39 -1.90
N LYS A 2 43.90 -4.33 -2.63
CA LYS A 2 43.02 -3.20 -3.00
C LYS A 2 41.75 -3.58 -3.78
N LEU A 3 41.86 -4.51 -4.73
CA LEU A 3 40.73 -4.95 -5.56
C LEU A 3 39.66 -5.72 -4.77
N LEU A 4 40.07 -6.47 -3.74
CA LEU A 4 39.16 -7.21 -2.87
C LEU A 4 38.35 -6.27 -1.96
N PHE A 5 38.99 -5.21 -1.46
CA PHE A 5 38.30 -4.17 -0.70
C PHE A 5 37.30 -3.39 -1.56
N ALA A 6 37.67 -3.05 -2.79
CA ALA A 6 36.77 -2.36 -3.71
C ALA A 6 35.54 -3.23 -4.06
N ALA A 7 35.74 -4.53 -4.30
CA ALA A 7 34.65 -5.47 -4.54
C ALA A 7 33.73 -5.61 -3.32
N ALA A 8 34.30 -5.70 -2.10
CA ALA A 8 33.51 -5.81 -0.87
C ALA A 8 32.65 -4.55 -0.61
N LEU A 9 33.21 -3.36 -0.85
CA LEU A 9 32.45 -2.10 -0.73
C LEU A 9 31.34 -1.99 -1.77
N PHE A 10 31.59 -2.44 -3.00
CA PHE A 10 30.58 -2.45 -4.06
C PHE A 10 29.41 -3.37 -3.71
N VAL A 11 29.71 -4.57 -3.19
CA VAL A 11 28.70 -5.52 -2.70
C VAL A 11 27.86 -4.87 -1.59
N LEU A 12 28.50 -4.30 -0.56
CA LEU A 12 27.78 -3.65 0.55
C LEU A 12 26.91 -2.47 0.09
N TYR A 13 27.35 -1.71 -0.92
CA TYR A 13 26.57 -0.60 -1.49
C TYR A 13 25.32 -1.10 -2.24
N THR A 14 25.41 -2.24 -2.93
CA THR A 14 24.28 -2.80 -3.68
C THR A 14 23.22 -3.48 -2.81
N PHE A 15 23.56 -3.85 -1.56
CA PHE A 15 22.66 -4.56 -0.65
C PHE A 15 22.00 -3.69 0.43
N ASP A 16 22.11 -2.36 0.34
CA ASP A 16 21.35 -1.45 1.21
C ASP A 16 19.87 -1.38 0.76
N SER A 17 19.16 -2.50 0.94
CA SER A 17 17.71 -2.56 0.77
C SER A 17 17.09 -2.11 2.09
N ALA A 18 16.81 -0.82 2.22
CA ALA A 18 16.03 -0.30 3.33
C ALA A 18 14.65 -0.99 3.34
N ASP A 19 14.35 -1.75 4.40
CA ASP A 19 13.05 -2.41 4.53
C ASP A 19 11.96 -1.34 4.63
N SER A 20 10.99 -1.37 3.70
CA SER A 20 9.90 -0.41 3.69
C SER A 20 9.14 -0.45 5.02
N SER A 21 8.86 0.72 5.60
CA SER A 21 8.10 0.82 6.84
C SER A 21 6.73 0.14 6.70
N ALA A 22 6.14 -0.30 7.81
CA ALA A 22 4.74 -0.78 7.81
C ALA A 22 3.80 0.26 7.15
N TYR A 23 4.10 1.54 7.33
CA TYR A 23 3.37 2.64 6.68
C TYR A 23 3.54 2.63 5.15
N ASP A 24 4.75 2.41 4.66
CA ASP A 24 5.05 2.35 3.22
C ASP A 24 4.39 1.15 2.54
N LYS A 25 4.29 0.01 3.24
CA LYS A 25 3.56 -1.17 2.80
C LYS A 25 2.05 -0.90 2.65
N ILE A 26 1.46 -0.15 3.60
CA ILE A 26 0.06 0.27 3.49
C ILE A 26 -0.10 1.21 2.29
N LEU A 27 0.73 2.25 2.18
CA LEU A 27 0.68 3.21 1.07
C LEU A 27 0.89 2.58 -0.30
N SER A 28 1.76 1.58 -0.42
CA SER A 28 1.97 0.88 -1.68
C SER A 28 0.72 0.10 -2.09
N HIS A 29 0.11 -0.66 -1.17
CA HIS A 29 -1.16 -1.37 -1.41
C HIS A 29 -2.31 -0.43 -1.77
N SER A 30 -2.40 0.70 -1.08
CA SER A 30 -3.32 1.80 -1.36
C SER A 30 -3.15 2.35 -2.77
N ARG A 31 -1.90 2.66 -3.16
CA ARG A 31 -1.57 3.18 -4.49
C ARG A 31 -1.86 2.18 -5.60
N ILE A 32 -1.57 0.90 -5.40
CA ILE A 32 -1.86 -0.15 -6.40
C ILE A 32 -3.37 -0.24 -6.65
N ARG A 33 -4.18 -0.26 -5.59
CA ARG A 33 -5.65 -0.31 -5.71
C ARG A 33 -6.23 0.94 -6.35
N ALA A 34 -5.69 2.11 -6.04
CA ALA A 34 -6.11 3.37 -6.63
C ALA A 34 -5.50 3.63 -8.03
N LYS A 35 -4.56 2.80 -8.51
CA LYS A 35 -3.78 3.05 -9.74
C LYS A 35 -4.68 3.24 -10.98
N LYS A 36 -5.78 2.50 -11.05
CA LYS A 36 -6.75 2.62 -12.15
C LYS A 36 -7.52 3.95 -12.13
N GLU A 37 -7.82 4.44 -10.93
CA GLU A 37 -8.72 5.58 -10.73
C GLU A 37 -7.97 6.92 -10.64
N GLY A 38 -6.68 6.89 -10.27
CA GLY A 38 -5.81 8.07 -10.20
C GLY A 38 -5.70 8.67 -8.79
N PRO A 39 -4.96 9.79 -8.63
CA PRO A 39 -4.84 10.48 -7.35
C PRO A 39 -6.15 11.20 -6.97
N ASN A 40 -6.32 11.48 -5.68
CA ASN A 40 -7.44 12.27 -5.13
C ASN A 40 -8.85 11.66 -5.35
N VAL A 41 -8.91 10.33 -5.45
CA VAL A 41 -10.15 9.57 -5.56
C VAL A 41 -10.66 9.06 -4.21
N CYS A 42 -11.98 8.93 -4.12
CA CYS A 42 -12.67 8.45 -2.93
C CYS A 42 -13.44 7.17 -3.22
N ALA A 43 -13.48 6.28 -2.23
CA ALA A 43 -14.24 5.04 -2.26
C ALA A 43 -15.51 5.19 -1.43
N LEU A 44 -16.65 4.88 -2.04
CA LEU A 44 -17.96 4.83 -1.38
C LEU A 44 -18.41 3.37 -1.27
N GLN A 45 -18.59 2.90 -0.05
CA GLN A 45 -19.04 1.54 0.25
C GLN A 45 -20.49 1.58 0.72
N GLN A 46 -21.33 0.67 0.22
CA GLN A 46 -22.74 0.59 0.65
C GLN A 46 -23.03 -0.81 1.19
N VAL A 47 -23.39 -0.88 2.46
CA VAL A 47 -23.65 -2.17 3.11
C VAL A 47 -24.87 -2.83 2.48
N MET A 48 -24.70 -4.06 1.98
CA MET A 48 -25.76 -4.82 1.32
C MET A 48 -27.02 -4.92 2.18
N GLY A 49 -28.18 -4.66 1.56
CA GLY A 49 -29.47 -4.67 2.23
C GLY A 49 -29.70 -3.48 3.18
N SER A 50 -28.88 -2.43 3.12
CA SER A 50 -29.11 -1.20 3.87
C SER A 50 -28.86 0.05 3.02
N LYS A 51 -29.29 1.20 3.55
CA LYS A 51 -28.98 2.54 3.01
C LYS A 51 -27.71 3.15 3.63
N LYS A 52 -27.01 2.43 4.51
CA LYS A 52 -25.79 2.92 5.16
C LYS A 52 -24.66 2.98 4.14
N LYS A 53 -24.07 4.16 3.99
CA LYS A 53 -22.95 4.43 3.09
C LYS A 53 -21.74 4.89 3.91
N TYR A 54 -20.57 4.38 3.56
CA TYR A 54 -19.30 4.70 4.21
C TYR A 54 -18.37 5.30 3.18
N PHE A 55 -17.87 6.50 3.49
CA PHE A 55 -16.97 7.25 2.63
C PHE A 55 -15.54 7.11 3.16
N SER A 56 -14.61 6.76 2.26
CA SER A 56 -13.20 6.65 2.58
C SER A 56 -12.36 7.14 1.40
N THR A 57 -11.09 7.45 1.65
CA THR A 57 -10.14 7.63 0.54
C THR A 57 -9.80 6.26 -0.03
N CYS A 58 -9.50 6.17 -1.34
CA CYS A 58 -8.98 4.91 -1.89
C CYS A 58 -7.66 4.47 -1.26
N ARG A 59 -7.00 5.38 -0.50
CA ARG A 59 -5.85 5.01 0.33
C ARG A 59 -6.26 4.13 1.51
N ASN A 60 -7.28 4.52 2.25
CA ASN A 60 -7.72 3.79 3.44
C ASN A 60 -8.77 2.72 3.13
N TRP A 61 -9.21 2.62 1.88
CA TRP A 61 -10.25 1.70 1.50
C TRP A 61 -9.89 0.24 1.83
N TYR A 62 -10.86 -0.45 2.43
CA TYR A 62 -10.72 -1.81 2.91
C TYR A 62 -11.84 -2.68 2.34
N HIS A 63 -11.49 -3.75 1.63
CA HIS A 63 -12.38 -4.70 0.97
C HIS A 63 -13.07 -5.70 1.94
N GLY A 64 -13.24 -5.31 3.21
CA GLY A 64 -13.80 -6.16 4.25
C GLY A 64 -15.33 -6.15 4.32
N ALA A 65 -15.86 -6.99 5.19
CA ALA A 65 -17.27 -6.94 5.58
C ALA A 65 -17.50 -5.83 6.62
N ILE A 66 -18.54 -5.03 6.44
CA ILE A 66 -19.02 -4.06 7.42
C ILE A 66 -20.14 -4.73 8.22
N CYS A 67 -19.93 -4.90 9.53
CA CYS A 67 -20.87 -5.60 10.41
C CYS A 67 -21.24 -7.02 9.90
N GLY A 68 -20.26 -7.76 9.37
CA GLY A 68 -20.47 -9.11 8.82
C GLY A 68 -21.18 -9.15 7.45
N LYS A 69 -21.52 -8.00 6.87
CA LYS A 69 -22.13 -7.88 5.54
C LYS A 69 -21.15 -7.30 4.54
N LYS A 70 -21.19 -7.78 3.29
CA LYS A 70 -20.40 -7.19 2.21
C LYS A 70 -20.89 -5.77 1.90
N ALA A 71 -19.99 -4.95 1.37
CA ALA A 71 -20.22 -3.54 1.07
C ALA A 71 -19.81 -3.19 -0.36
#